data_AF-A0A9E2BAT1-F1
#
_entry.id   AF-A0A9E2BAT1-F1
#
_cell.length_a   1.000
_cell.length_b   1.000
_cell.length_c   1.000
_cell.angle_alpha   90.00
_cell.angle_beta   90.00
_cell.angle_gamma   90.00
#
_symmetry.space_group_name_H-M   'P 1'
#
loop_
_entity.id
_entity.type
_entity.pdbx_description
1 polymer ?
#
loop_
_entity_poly.entity_id
_entity_poly.type
_entity_poly.pdbx_seq_one_letter_code
_entity_poly.pdbx_strand_id
1 'polypeptide(L)' 'ILTKALTTIGQPGVQVAAITRRPQGFFLIHVDGGPNNSVPKVGGSPIGSNAHELKSHDIIEVAGVKMEFYLK' A
#
# COMPACT_ATOMS: atom_id res chain seq x y z
N ILE A 1 13.75 -0.80 4.51
CA ILE A 1 13.38 -1.28 5.87
C ILE A 1 12.31 -0.35 6.42
N LEU A 2 11.12 -0.87 6.74
CA LEU A 2 10.01 -0.10 7.31
C LEU A 2 10.07 -0.16 8.84
N THR A 3 10.63 0.88 9.47
CA THR A 3 10.77 0.96 10.94
C THR A 3 9.63 1.73 11.62
N LYS A 4 8.92 2.57 10.86
CA LYS A 4 7.82 3.41 11.37
C LYS A 4 6.52 2.61 11.49
N ALA A 5 5.67 2.98 12.45
CA ALA A 5 4.34 2.40 12.63
C ALA A 5 3.38 2.67 11.46
N LEU A 6 3.57 3.82 10.79
CA LEU A 6 2.82 4.25 9.61
C LEU A 6 3.82 4.74 8.56
N THR A 7 3.67 4.25 7.33
CA THR A 7 4.41 4.75 6.16
C THR A 7 3.44 5.01 5.04
N THR A 8 3.36 6.25 4.58
CA THR A 8 2.57 6.62 3.40
C THR A 8 3.42 6.49 2.14
N ILE A 9 2.81 6.01 1.06
CA ILE A 9 3.43 5.88 -0.26
C ILE A 9 2.50 6.48 -1.31
N GLY A 10 3.08 7.11 -2.33
CA GLY A 10 2.35 7.80 -3.39
C GLY A 10 2.42 9.32 -3.30
N GLN A 11 1.55 9.98 -4.05
CA GLN A 11 1.52 11.44 -4.23
C GLN A 11 0.09 11.96 -3.99
N PRO A 12 -0.09 12.95 -3.09
CA PRO A 12 -1.39 13.58 -2.85
C PRO A 12 -2.04 14.12 -4.13
N GLY A 13 -3.34 13.91 -4.30
CA GLY A 13 -4.07 14.31 -5.51
C GLY A 13 -3.81 13.43 -6.74
N VAL A 14 -2.95 12.40 -6.62
CA VAL A 14 -2.76 11.38 -7.66
C VAL A 14 -3.24 10.03 -7.14
N GLN A 15 -2.53 9.50 -6.15
CA GLN A 15 -2.90 8.29 -5.42
C GLN A 15 -2.00 8.15 -4.19
N VAL A 16 -2.58 7.89 -3.03
CA VAL A 16 -1.88 7.64 -1.76
C VAL A 16 -2.38 6.36 -1.13
N ALA A 17 -1.44 5.54 -0.67
CA ALA A 17 -1.68 4.39 0.18
C ALA A 17 -0.88 4.52 1.48
N ALA A 18 -1.31 3.81 2.52
CA ALA A 18 -0.59 3.74 3.77
C ALA A 18 -0.31 2.28 4.14
N ILE A 19 0.92 2.03 4.56
CA ILE A 19 1.34 0.77 5.20
C ILE A 19 1.33 1.01 6.70
N THR A 20 0.49 0.26 7.41
CA THR A 20 0.43 0.26 8.87
C THR A 20 1.08 -1.01 9.43
N ARG A 21 1.95 -0.85 10.42
CA ARG A 21 2.54 -1.95 11.17
C ARG A 21 1.71 -2.19 12.43
N ARG A 22 1.18 -3.40 12.57
CA ARG A 22 0.39 -3.87 13.73
C ARG A 22 1.10 -5.08 14.35
N PRO A 23 0.77 -5.48 15.60
CA PRO A 23 1.35 -6.69 16.21
C PRO A 23 1.19 -7.95 15.35
N GLN A 24 0.08 -8.03 14.62
CA GLN A 24 -0.28 -9.16 13.77
C GLN A 24 0.36 -9.13 12.37
N GLY A 25 0.98 -8.04 11.93
CA GLY A 25 1.56 -7.93 10.59
C GLY A 25 1.58 -6.52 10.00
N PHE A 26 1.79 -6.44 8.68
CA PHE A 26 1.78 -5.20 7.92
C PHE A 26 0.55 -5.15 7.03
N PHE A 27 -0.08 -3.98 6.95
CA PHE A 27 -1.34 -3.81 6.24
C PHE A 27 -1.32 -2.59 5.34
N LEU A 28 -1.66 -2.79 4.07
CA LEU A 28 -1.87 -1.73 3.10
C LEU A 28 -3.33 -1.25 3.14
N ILE A 29 -3.52 0.06 3.25
CA ILE A 29 -4.83 0.71 3.12
C ILE A 29 -4.79 1.77 2.03
N HIS A 30 -5.93 1.95 1.37
CA HIS A 30 -6.17 3.09 0.49
C HIS A 30 -6.43 4.36 1.30
N VAL A 31 -5.83 5.48 0.90
CA VAL A 31 -6.00 6.78 1.59
C VAL A 31 -6.61 7.83 0.65
N ASP A 32 -6.06 7.97 -0.55
CA ASP A 32 -6.52 8.93 -1.56
C ASP A 32 -6.37 8.29 -2.95
N GLY A 33 -7.40 8.36 -3.78
CA GLY A 33 -7.40 7.81 -5.14
C GLY A 33 -7.25 8.83 -6.25
N GLY A 34 -7.08 10.10 -5.88
CA GLY A 34 -7.04 11.22 -6.80
C GLY A 34 -8.33 11.34 -7.63
N PRO A 35 -8.27 12.04 -8.78
CA PRO A 35 -9.44 12.34 -9.61
C PRO A 35 -10.20 11.09 -10.11
N ASN A 36 -9.51 9.97 -10.25
CA ASN A 36 -10.08 8.73 -10.81
C ASN A 36 -10.47 7.71 -9.72
N ASN A 37 -10.40 8.10 -8.43
CA ASN A 37 -10.63 7.22 -7.29
C ASN A 37 -9.90 5.86 -7.41
N SER A 38 -8.66 5.91 -7.91
CA SER A 38 -7.87 4.70 -8.18
C SER A 38 -7.42 4.06 -6.88
N VAL A 39 -7.53 2.74 -6.79
CA VAL A 39 -7.06 1.98 -5.62
C VAL A 39 -5.68 1.34 -5.87
N PRO A 40 -4.84 1.22 -4.84
CA PRO A 40 -3.57 0.50 -4.92
C PRO A 40 -3.78 -0.93 -5.40
N LYS A 41 -2.76 -1.53 -6.01
CA LYS A 41 -2.79 -2.96 -6.36
C LYS A 41 -1.74 -3.73 -5.60
N VAL A 42 -2.05 -4.98 -5.27
CA VAL A 42 -1.08 -5.96 -4.76
C VAL A 42 -1.10 -7.16 -5.71
N GLY A 43 0.08 -7.56 -6.20
CA GLY A 43 0.20 -8.65 -7.18
C GLY A 43 -0.58 -8.39 -8.48
N GLY A 44 -0.75 -7.11 -8.85
CA GLY A 44 -1.55 -6.70 -10.02
C GLY A 44 -3.05 -6.64 -9.80
N SER A 45 -3.56 -7.05 -8.64
CA SER A 45 -4.99 -6.97 -8.29
C SER A 45 -5.29 -5.74 -7.42
N PRO A 46 -6.31 -4.93 -7.77
CA PRO A 46 -6.81 -3.86 -6.90
C PRO A 46 -7.09 -4.35 -5.48
N ILE A 47 -6.63 -3.62 -4.47
CA ILE A 47 -7.04 -3.89 -3.09
C ILE A 47 -8.49 -3.45 -2.90
N GLY A 48 -9.24 -4.18 -2.07
CA GLY A 48 -10.60 -3.81 -1.71
C GLY A 48 -10.66 -2.66 -0.71
N SER A 49 -11.87 -2.39 -0.21
CA SER A 49 -12.11 -1.34 0.81
C SER A 49 -11.49 -1.65 2.17
N ASN A 50 -11.20 -2.92 2.44
CA ASN A 50 -10.57 -3.37 3.68
C ASN A 50 -9.04 -3.34 3.58
N ALA A 51 -8.39 -3.26 4.74
CA ALA A 51 -6.95 -3.37 4.82
C ALA A 51 -6.46 -4.71 4.22
N HIS A 52 -5.49 -4.63 3.32
CA HIS A 52 -4.86 -5.80 2.71
C HIS A 52 -3.62 -6.18 3.52
N GLU A 53 -3.54 -7.42 4.00
CA GLU A 53 -2.34 -7.93 4.67
C GLU A 53 -1.20 -8.10 3.65
N LEU A 54 -0.03 -7.53 3.95
CA LEU A 54 1.17 -7.64 3.12
C LEU A 54 2.06 -8.78 3.59
N LYS A 55 2.46 -9.62 2.65
CA LYS A 55 3.44 -10.70 2.83
C LYS A 55 4.75 -10.34 2.14
N SER A 56 5.86 -10.85 2.65
CA SER A 56 7.17 -10.61 2.02
C SER A 56 7.12 -11.05 0.55
N HIS A 57 7.73 -10.24 -0.31
CA HIS A 57 7.73 -10.32 -1.77
C HIS A 57 6.43 -9.89 -2.46
N ASP A 58 5.45 -9.34 -1.74
CA ASP A 58 4.29 -8.74 -2.37
C ASP A 58 4.69 -7.51 -3.19
N ILE A 59 4.21 -7.47 -4.44
CA ILE A 59 4.40 -6.33 -5.33
C ILE A 59 3.25 -5.36 -5.16
N ILE A 60 3.55 -4.18 -4.65
CA ILE A 60 2.62 -3.08 -4.43
C ILE A 60 2.72 -2.10 -5.60
N GLU A 61 1.60 -1.73 -6.19
CA GLU A 61 1.50 -0.70 -7.23
C GLU A 61 0.70 0.50 -6.70
N VAL A 62 1.33 1.68 -6.65
CA VAL A 62 0.73 2.95 -6.24
C VAL A 62 1.23 4.08 -7.14
N ALA A 63 0.33 4.92 -7.65
CA ALA A 63 0.59 6.03 -8.55
C ALA A 63 1.42 5.63 -9.80
N GLY A 64 1.20 4.40 -10.29
CA GLY A 64 1.96 3.83 -11.42
C GLY A 64 3.36 3.32 -11.06
N VAL A 65 3.79 3.45 -9.80
CA VAL A 65 5.07 2.94 -9.31
C VAL A 65 4.89 1.56 -8.68
N LYS A 66 5.75 0.61 -9.06
CA LYS A 66 5.81 -0.73 -8.47
C LYS A 66 6.93 -0.82 -7.45
N MET A 67 6.62 -1.41 -6.29
CA MET A 67 7.54 -1.61 -5.17
C MET A 67 7.37 -3.03 -4.64
N GLU A 68 8.46 -3.67 -4.27
CA GLU A 68 8.42 -4.95 -3.58
C GLU A 68 8.46 -4.74 -2.06
N PHE A 69 7.53 -5.36 -1.35
CA PHE A 69 7.53 -5.37 0.10
C PHE A 69 8.43 -6.48 0.62
N TYR A 70 9.35 -6.16 1.54
CA TYR A 70 10.27 -7.12 2.11
C TYR A 70 10.23 -7.08 3.65
N LEU A 71 10.05 -8.25 4.25
CA LEU A 71 10.22 -8.48 5.69
C LEU A 71 11.62 -9.01 5.96
N LYS A 72 12.30 -8.41 6.93
CA LYS A 72 13.58 -8.91 7.45
C LYS A 72 13.35 -9.59 8.79
#